data_AF-A0A2V6FAN7-F1
#
_entry.id   AF-A0A2V6FAN7-F1
#
_cell.length_a   1.000
_cell.length_b   1.000
_cell.length_c   1.000
_cell.angle_alpha   90.00
_cell.angle_beta   90.00
_cell.angle_gamma   90.00
#
_symmetry.space_group_name_H-M   'P 1'
#
loop_
_entity.id
_entity.type
_entity.pdbx_description
1 polymer ?
#
loop_
_entity_poly.entity_id
_entity_poly.type
_entity_poly.pdbx_seq_one_letter_code
_entity_poly.pdbx_strand_id
1 'polypeptide(L)'
;MAVSGNQVVVNASGKLGVVASSKRLKEAIKPMDKGSEAILSLRPMAFHYREEIDPGGTPQVGLIAEEVEKVNPDLIVRDDEGKAYTVRYDAVNAMLLNEFLKEHKKVEEQGATTAQLKKQIDNLTAIV
;
A
#
# COMPACT_ATOMS: atom_id res chain seq x y z
N MET A 1 29.92 -0.21 -7.07
CA MET A 1 29.85 -1.67 -6.86
C MET A 1 28.40 -2.04 -6.63
N ALA A 2 27.87 -3.02 -7.37
CA ALA A 2 26.52 -3.54 -7.09
C ALA A 2 26.57 -4.39 -5.82
N VAL A 3 25.57 -4.25 -4.96
CA VAL A 3 25.42 -5.04 -3.74
C VAL A 3 24.29 -6.05 -3.95
N SER A 4 24.52 -7.31 -3.60
CA SER A 4 23.51 -8.38 -3.61
C SER A 4 23.28 -8.90 -2.18
N GLY A 5 22.05 -9.24 -1.83
CA GLY A 5 21.68 -9.74 -0.50
C GLY A 5 20.30 -9.27 -0.02
N ASN A 6 19.94 -9.65 1.20
CA ASN A 6 18.71 -9.18 1.82
C ASN A 6 18.85 -7.72 2.29
N GLN A 7 17.78 -6.94 2.14
CA GLN A 7 17.70 -5.63 2.77
C GLN A 7 17.77 -5.76 4.29
N VAL A 8 18.62 -4.96 4.92
CA VAL A 8 18.74 -4.89 6.38
C VAL A 8 17.93 -3.72 6.93
N VAL A 9 17.40 -3.88 8.14
CA VAL A 9 16.70 -2.85 8.90
C VAL A 9 17.33 -2.73 10.28
N VAL A 10 17.17 -1.56 10.91
CA VAL A 10 17.51 -1.32 12.31
C VAL A 10 16.21 -1.14 13.08
N ASN A 11 15.97 -1.96 14.11
CA ASN A 11 14.77 -1.81 14.93
C ASN A 11 14.92 -0.65 15.94
N ALA A 12 13.86 -0.33 16.67
CA ALA A 12 13.86 0.74 17.68
C ALA A 12 14.88 0.56 18.82
N SER A 13 15.42 -0.66 19.02
CA SER A 13 16.48 -0.92 20.01
C SER A 13 17.89 -0.85 19.41
N GLY A 14 18.05 -0.33 18.19
CA GLY A 14 19.35 -0.23 17.50
C GLY A 14 19.87 -1.56 16.95
N LYS A 15 19.08 -2.63 16.94
CA LYS A 15 19.50 -3.95 16.46
C LYS A 15 19.34 -4.04 14.94
N LEU A 16 20.45 -4.31 14.25
CA LEU A 16 20.47 -4.60 12.82
C LEU A 16 20.02 -6.04 12.53
N GLY A 17 19.18 -6.23 11.52
CA GLY A 17 18.67 -7.53 11.11
C GLY A 17 17.86 -7.49 9.82
N VAL A 18 17.09 -8.54 9.57
CA VAL A 18 16.18 -8.65 8.41
C VAL A 18 14.74 -8.82 8.89
N VAL A 19 13.77 -8.40 8.07
CA VAL A 19 12.34 -8.55 8.38
C VAL A 19 11.93 -10.03 8.25
N ALA A 20 11.49 -10.64 9.34
CA ALA A 20 11.07 -12.03 9.35
C ALA A 20 9.58 -12.18 8.96
N SER A 21 9.27 -13.11 8.05
CA SER A 21 7.88 -13.27 7.54
C SER A 21 7.30 -14.69 7.66
N SER A 22 8.05 -15.64 8.22
CA SER A 22 7.60 -17.03 8.37
C SER A 22 6.38 -17.14 9.31
N LYS A 23 5.41 -17.99 8.94
CA LYS A 23 4.20 -18.27 9.74
C LYS A 23 4.52 -18.62 11.20
N ARG A 24 5.60 -19.36 11.46
CA ARG A 24 6.03 -19.76 12.81
C ARG A 24 6.43 -18.59 13.73
N LEU A 25 6.56 -17.39 13.17
CA LEU A 25 6.95 -16.16 13.86
C LEU A 25 5.79 -15.16 13.93
N LYS A 26 4.57 -15.56 13.56
CA LYS A 26 3.38 -14.72 13.50
C LYS A 26 2.21 -15.40 14.21
N GLU A 27 1.39 -14.60 14.88
CA GLU A 27 0.18 -15.04 15.58
C GLU A 27 -1.03 -14.25 15.10
N ALA A 28 -2.24 -14.71 15.43
CA ALA A 28 -3.51 -14.05 15.07
C ALA A 28 -3.65 -13.68 13.57
N ILE A 29 -3.16 -14.57 12.68
CA ILE A 29 -3.17 -14.36 11.23
C ILE A 29 -4.60 -14.43 10.71
N LYS A 30 -5.08 -13.32 10.13
CA LYS A 30 -6.42 -13.19 9.53
C LYS A 30 -6.34 -12.40 8.21
N PRO A 31 -7.33 -12.55 7.31
CA PRO A 31 -7.49 -11.67 6.15
C PRO A 31 -7.57 -10.20 6.57
N MET A 32 -7.11 -9.29 5.70
CA MET A 32 -7.18 -7.85 5.96
C MET A 32 -8.60 -7.29 5.80
N ASP A 33 -9.42 -7.93 4.95
CA ASP A 33 -10.78 -7.49 4.60
C ASP A 33 -10.82 -5.98 4.36
N LYS A 34 -11.71 -5.23 5.03
CA LYS A 34 -11.83 -3.78 4.89
C LYS A 34 -10.68 -2.98 5.52
N GLY A 35 -9.79 -3.63 6.28
CA GLY A 35 -8.67 -2.97 6.97
C GLY A 35 -7.69 -2.29 6.02
N SER A 36 -7.61 -2.73 4.76
CA SER A 36 -6.77 -2.12 3.74
C SER A 36 -7.42 -0.96 2.99
N GLU A 37 -8.73 -0.72 3.11
CA GLU A 37 -9.46 0.29 2.33
C GLU A 37 -9.03 1.72 2.66
N ALA A 38 -8.43 1.94 3.84
CA ALA A 38 -7.87 3.23 4.23
C ALA A 38 -6.86 3.76 3.20
N ILE A 39 -6.12 2.89 2.51
CA ILE A 39 -5.13 3.34 1.52
C ILE A 39 -5.75 4.06 0.32
N LEU A 40 -7.02 3.80 0.03
CA LEU A 40 -7.74 4.39 -1.10
C LEU A 40 -7.98 5.90 -0.91
N SER A 41 -7.85 6.38 0.34
CA SER A 41 -7.95 7.81 0.67
C SER A 41 -6.59 8.51 0.76
N LEU A 42 -5.49 7.77 0.56
CA LEU A 42 -4.14 8.35 0.58
C LEU A 42 -3.84 9.09 -0.71
N ARG A 43 -3.03 10.13 -0.61
CA ARG A 43 -2.65 11.00 -1.74
C ARG A 43 -1.15 10.91 -1.98
N PRO A 44 -0.68 10.24 -3.04
CA PRO A 44 0.72 10.23 -3.42
C PRO A 44 1.17 11.62 -3.87
N MET A 45 2.24 12.14 -3.28
CA MET A 45 2.78 13.47 -3.54
C MET A 45 4.14 13.36 -4.24
N ALA A 46 4.41 14.30 -5.15
CA ALA A 46 5.76 14.57 -5.65
C ALA A 46 6.38 15.69 -4.82
N PHE A 47 7.63 15.52 -4.40
CA PHE A 47 8.32 16.48 -3.53
C PHE A 47 9.82 16.46 -3.74
N HIS A 48 10.50 17.42 -3.14
CA HIS A 48 11.95 17.42 -2.97
C HIS A 48 12.23 17.47 -1.47
N TYR A 49 13.28 16.77 -1.02
CA TYR A 49 13.81 17.03 0.31
C TYR A 49 14.38 18.45 0.37
N ARG A 50 14.48 19.00 1.57
CA ARG A 50 15.18 20.27 1.76
C ARG A 50 16.66 20.11 1.41
N GLU A 51 17.32 21.21 1.03
CA GLU A 51 18.71 21.22 0.59
C GLU A 51 19.66 20.63 1.64
N GLU A 52 19.34 20.75 2.93
CA GLU A 52 20.19 20.19 4.00
C GLU A 52 20.15 18.66 4.06
N ILE A 53 19.14 18.02 3.48
CA ILE A 53 18.95 16.56 3.44
C ILE A 53 19.42 16.01 2.09
N ASP A 54 19.01 16.66 0.99
CA ASP A 54 19.45 16.31 -0.36
C ASP A 54 19.83 17.59 -1.12
N PRO A 55 21.11 17.99 -1.06
CA PRO A 55 21.59 19.16 -1.81
C PRO A 55 21.40 19.02 -3.33
N GLY A 56 21.27 17.78 -3.84
CA GLY A 56 21.04 17.51 -5.25
C GLY A 56 19.61 17.82 -5.70
N GLY A 57 18.67 18.06 -4.77
CA GLY A 57 17.29 18.36 -5.09
C GLY A 57 16.65 17.28 -5.96
N THR A 58 16.85 16.01 -5.63
CA THR A 58 16.34 14.89 -6.43
C THR A 58 14.82 14.79 -6.30
N PRO A 59 14.05 14.77 -7.41
CA PRO A 59 12.60 14.58 -7.34
C PRO A 59 12.23 13.24 -6.69
N GLN A 60 11.34 13.29 -5.71
CA GLN A 60 10.84 12.14 -4.97
C GLN A 60 9.34 11.98 -5.18
N VAL A 61 8.85 10.76 -4.99
CA VAL A 61 7.42 10.44 -4.91
C VAL A 61 7.19 9.65 -3.64
N GLY A 62 6.15 10.01 -2.89
CA GLY A 62 5.84 9.33 -1.63
C GLY A 62 4.57 9.87 -0.98
N LEU A 63 4.50 9.74 0.34
CA LEU A 63 3.38 10.15 1.17
C LEU A 63 3.87 11.11 2.27
N ILE A 64 2.99 12.02 2.68
CA ILE A 64 3.25 12.93 3.80
C ILE A 64 2.74 12.29 5.09
N ALA A 65 3.62 12.11 6.08
CA ALA A 65 3.32 11.34 7.29
C ALA A 65 2.10 11.90 8.05
N GLU A 66 1.99 13.22 8.17
CA GLU A 66 0.87 13.90 8.83
C GLU A 66 -0.45 13.77 8.06
N GLU A 67 -0.40 13.59 6.74
CA GLU A 67 -1.61 13.32 5.95
C GLU A 67 -2.07 11.87 6.10
N VAL A 68 -1.12 10.93 6.07
CA VAL A 68 -1.40 9.52 6.30
C VAL A 68 -1.92 9.30 7.71
N GLU A 69 -1.37 9.97 8.72
CA GLU A 69 -1.81 9.92 10.12
C GLU A 69 -3.32 10.19 10.28
N LYS A 70 -3.85 11.18 9.55
CA LYS A 70 -5.27 11.56 9.57
C LYS A 70 -6.17 10.47 8.98
N VAL A 71 -5.65 9.67 8.06
CA VAL A 71 -6.40 8.60 7.37
C VAL A 71 -6.28 7.29 8.14
N ASN A 72 -5.06 6.92 8.54
CA ASN A 72 -4.77 5.72 9.30
C ASN A 72 -3.51 5.89 10.16
N PRO A 73 -3.65 6.18 11.47
CA PRO A 73 -2.52 6.41 12.35
C PRO A 73 -1.66 5.16 12.59
N ASP A 74 -2.18 3.95 12.36
CA ASP A 74 -1.43 2.69 12.52
C ASP A 74 -0.33 2.49 11.46
N LEU A 75 -0.38 3.32 10.40
CA LEU A 75 0.63 3.37 9.34
C LEU A 75 1.78 4.34 9.64
N ILE A 76 1.76 5.02 10.79
CA ILE A 76 2.79 5.99 11.16
C ILE A 76 3.70 5.45 12.24
N VAL A 77 5.00 5.62 12.03
CA VAL A 77 6.01 5.54 13.09
C VAL A 77 6.28 6.97 13.54
N ARG A 78 6.30 7.16 14.86
CA ARG A 78 6.52 8.45 15.50
C ARG A 78 7.99 8.61 15.91
N ASP A 79 8.45 9.85 15.97
CA ASP A 79 9.73 10.19 16.58
C ASP A 79 9.65 10.18 18.12
N ASP A 80 10.77 10.51 18.77
CA ASP A 80 10.91 10.53 20.23
C ASP A 80 10.02 11.60 20.90
N GLU A 81 9.56 12.60 20.15
CA GLU A 81 8.61 13.63 20.60
C GLU A 81 7.14 13.23 20.36
N GLY A 82 6.91 12.05 19.77
CA GLY A 82 5.59 11.54 19.42
C GLY A 82 5.00 12.15 18.14
N LYS A 83 5.78 12.89 17.35
CA LYS A 83 5.31 13.46 16.09
C LYS A 83 5.35 12.44 14.97
N ALA A 84 4.46 12.59 13.98
CA ALA A 84 4.48 11.74 12.80
C ALA A 84 5.83 11.91 12.09
N TYR A 85 6.56 10.80 11.87
CA TYR A 85 7.92 10.87 11.36
C TYR A 85 8.10 10.08 10.06
N THR A 86 7.63 8.82 10.04
CA THR A 86 7.75 7.99 8.84
C THR A 86 6.53 7.10 8.63
N VAL A 87 6.25 6.81 7.35
CA VAL A 87 5.17 5.91 6.95
C VAL A 87 5.70 4.48 6.91
N ARG A 88 4.89 3.52 7.37
CA ARG A 88 5.14 2.08 7.26
C ARG A 88 4.90 1.60 5.83
N TYR A 89 5.79 1.98 4.91
CA TYR A 89 5.65 1.67 3.48
C TYR A 89 5.49 0.17 3.18
N ASP A 90 6.12 -0.72 3.95
CA ASP A 90 5.92 -2.18 3.80
C ASP A 90 4.46 -2.60 4.08
N ALA A 91 3.80 -1.97 5.06
CA ALA A 91 2.40 -2.22 5.36
C ALA A 91 1.50 -1.66 4.25
N VAL A 92 1.79 -0.45 3.76
CA VAL A 92 1.08 0.15 2.61
C VAL A 92 1.16 -0.77 1.39
N ASN A 93 2.34 -1.31 1.07
CA ASN A 93 2.53 -2.22 -0.07
C ASN A 93 1.70 -3.50 0.07
N ALA A 94 1.63 -4.08 1.28
CA ALA A 94 0.80 -5.26 1.52
C ALA A 94 -0.71 -4.94 1.40
N MET A 95 -1.14 -3.76 1.86
CA MET A 95 -2.52 -3.30 1.71
C MET A 95 -2.88 -3.03 0.24
N LEU A 96 -1.96 -2.42 -0.54
CA LEU A 96 -2.11 -2.20 -1.97
C LEU A 96 -2.32 -3.51 -2.72
N LEU A 97 -1.56 -4.57 -2.38
CA LEU A 97 -1.78 -5.90 -2.93
C LEU A 97 -3.18 -6.42 -2.62
N ASN A 98 -3.68 -6.25 -1.39
CA ASN A 98 -5.02 -6.70 -1.02
C ASN A 98 -6.11 -5.96 -1.81
N GLU A 99 -6.02 -4.63 -1.92
CA GLU A 99 -6.99 -3.84 -2.71
C GLU A 99 -6.89 -4.15 -4.22
N PHE A 100 -5.68 -4.34 -4.75
CA PHE A 100 -5.50 -4.77 -6.14
C PHE A 100 -6.21 -6.11 -6.42
N LEU A 101 -6.06 -7.10 -5.54
CA LEU A 101 -6.72 -8.39 -5.69
C LEU A 101 -8.25 -8.28 -5.60
N LYS A 102 -8.78 -7.41 -4.72
CA LYS A 102 -10.22 -7.14 -4.65
C LYS A 102 -10.75 -6.51 -5.94
N GLU A 103 -10.10 -5.47 -6.43
CA GLU A 103 -10.50 -4.79 -7.66
C GLU A 103 -10.34 -5.72 -8.88
N HIS A 104 -9.31 -6.56 -8.93
CA HIS A 104 -9.16 -7.57 -9.97
C HIS A 104 -10.36 -8.52 -10.02
N LYS A 105 -10.77 -9.07 -8.87
CA LYS A 105 -11.95 -9.93 -8.77
C LYS A 105 -13.23 -9.21 -9.22
N LYS A 106 -13.42 -7.97 -8.79
CA LYS A 106 -14.58 -7.15 -9.18
C LYS A 106 -14.61 -6.91 -10.70
N VAL A 107 -13.46 -6.68 -11.32
CA VAL A 107 -13.34 -6.53 -12.78
C VAL A 107 -13.72 -7.82 -13.51
N GLU A 108 -13.31 -9.00 -13.03
CA GLU A 108 -13.74 -10.28 -13.61
C GLU A 108 -15.26 -10.48 -13.52
N GLU A 109 -15.86 -10.20 -12.36
CA GLU A 109 -17.30 -10.30 -12.13
C GLU A 109 -18.10 -9.33 -13.03
N GLN A 110 -17.62 -8.09 -13.17
CA GLN A 110 -18.19 -7.10 -14.08
C GLN A 110 -18.05 -7.53 -15.55
N GLY A 111 -16.93 -8.14 -15.92
CA GLY A 111 -16.71 -8.69 -17.27
C GLY A 111 -17.71 -9.79 -17.61
N ALA A 112 -17.94 -10.72 -16.69
CA ALA A 112 -18.93 -11.78 -16.86
C ALA A 112 -20.36 -11.21 -17.00
N THR A 113 -20.72 -10.24 -16.15
CA THR A 113 -22.02 -9.56 -16.21
C THR A 113 -22.21 -8.83 -17.54
N THR A 114 -21.18 -8.12 -18.01
CA THR A 114 -21.20 -7.41 -19.30
C THR A 114 -21.41 -8.37 -20.46
N ALA A 115 -20.75 -9.52 -20.45
CA ALA A 115 -20.93 -10.55 -21.48
C ALA A 115 -22.36 -11.12 -21.47
N GLN A 116 -22.96 -11.32 -20.29
CA GLN A 116 -24.34 -11.78 -20.18
C GLN A 116 -25.33 -10.73 -20.68
N LEU A 117 -25.17 -9.47 -20.28
CA LEU A 117 -26.01 -8.37 -20.74
C LEU A 117 -25.93 -8.19 -22.25
N LYS A 118 -24.73 -8.30 -22.83
CA LYS A 118 -24.56 -8.26 -24.30
C LYS A 118 -25.39 -9.33 -25.01
N LYS A 119 -25.35 -10.57 -24.53
CA LYS A 119 -26.18 -11.67 -25.09
C LYS A 119 -27.69 -11.37 -24.97
N GLN A 120 -28.13 -10.79 -23.86
CA GLN A 120 -29.54 -10.43 -23.68
C GLN A 120 -29.97 -9.31 -24.64
N ILE A 121 -29.13 -8.30 -24.84
CA ILE A 121 -29.38 -7.23 -25.80
C ILE A 121 -29.46 -7.80 -27.22
N ASP A 122 -28.50 -8.64 -27.63
CA ASP A 122 -28.48 -9.27 -28.95
C ASP A 122 -29.77 -10.06 -29.20
N ASN A 123 -30.23 -10.83 -28.22
CA ASN A 123 -31.48 -11.59 -28.29
C ASN A 123 -32.72 -10.68 -28.42
N LEU A 124 -32.78 -9.57 -27.68
CA LEU A 124 -33.89 -8.62 -27.77
C LEU A 124 -33.92 -7.90 -29.11
N THR A 125 -32.76 -7.51 -29.64
CA THR A 125 -32.66 -6.86 -30.96
C THR A 125 -33.03 -7.80 -32.10
N ALA A 126 -32.88 -9.12 -31.94
CA ALA A 126 -33.30 -10.09 -32.94
C ALA A 126 -34.83 -10.32 -33.00
N ILE A 127 -35.59 -9.80 -32.03
CA ILE A 127 -37.06 -9.93 -31.94
C ILE A 127 -37.77 -8.72 -32.59
N VAL A 128 -37.05 -7.62 -32.82
CA VAL A 128 -37.56 -6.38 -33.46
C VAL A 128 -37.20 -6.36 -34.93
#